data_AF-A0A2V8S0K3-F1
#
_entry.id   AF-A0A2V8S0K3-F1
#
_cell.length_a   1.000
_cell.length_b   1.000
_cell.length_c   1.000
_cell.angle_alpha   90.00
_cell.angle_beta   90.00
_cell.angle_gamma   90.00
#
_symmetry.space_group_name_H-M   'P 1'
#
loop_
_entity.id
_entity.type
_entity.pdbx_description
1 polymer ?
#
loop_
_entity_poly.entity_id
_entity_poly.type
_entity_poly.pdbx_seq_one_letter_code
_entity_poly.pdbx_strand_id
1 'polypeptide(L)'
;MSQREDCVRCNQNYSFASLTVEELTANDREFNICADCTAYLDPTAEETRNCPVDGEPMRKLVIYDVVLIDKCYHCGGVWLDNNELRIIEKVVSTNAALGGFMLGRVVD
;
A
#
# COMPACT_ATOMS: atom_id res chain seq x y z
N MET A 1 -4.63 -14.00 -24.40
CA MET A 1 -3.23 -13.58 -24.19
C MET A 1 -3.13 -13.11 -22.74
N SER A 2 -2.33 -13.78 -21.90
CA SER A 2 -2.13 -13.36 -20.50
C SER A 2 -1.36 -12.04 -20.51
N GLN A 3 -2.01 -10.97 -20.06
CA GLN A 3 -1.34 -9.70 -19.81
C GLN A 3 -0.48 -9.91 -18.57
N ARG A 4 0.83 -9.74 -18.76
CA ARG A 4 1.84 -9.87 -17.72
C ARG A 4 2.18 -8.48 -17.23
N GLU A 5 2.11 -8.27 -15.94
CA GLU A 5 2.36 -6.95 -15.33
C GLU A 5 3.38 -7.10 -14.20
N ASP A 6 4.16 -6.04 -13.97
CA ASP A 6 5.15 -6.02 -12.90
C ASP A 6 4.51 -5.51 -11.60
N CYS A 7 4.71 -6.24 -10.51
CA CYS A 7 4.24 -5.84 -9.19
C CYS A 7 4.94 -4.54 -8.73
N VAL A 8 4.19 -3.53 -8.31
CA VAL A 8 4.72 -2.22 -7.87
C VAL A 8 5.70 -2.35 -6.69
N ARG A 9 5.48 -3.35 -5.82
CA ARG A 9 6.24 -3.60 -4.58
C ARG A 9 7.52 -4.40 -4.79
N CYS A 10 7.45 -5.57 -5.43
CA CYS A 10 8.62 -6.46 -5.61
C CYS A 10 9.26 -6.39 -7.01
N ASN A 11 8.64 -5.69 -7.96
CA ASN A 11 9.08 -5.60 -9.36
C ASN A 11 9.21 -6.95 -10.07
N GLN A 12 8.57 -7.99 -9.55
CA GLN A 12 8.46 -9.28 -10.22
C GLN A 12 7.25 -9.28 -11.14
N ASN A 13 7.44 -9.87 -12.31
CA ASN A 13 6.39 -10.10 -13.27
C ASN A 13 5.41 -11.16 -12.74
N TYR A 14 4.11 -10.88 -12.80
CA TYR A 14 3.06 -11.83 -12.42
C TYR A 14 1.90 -11.81 -13.43
N SER A 15 1.11 -12.88 -13.42
CA SER A 15 -0.07 -13.01 -14.29
C SER A 15 -1.34 -12.85 -13.48
N PHE A 16 -2.16 -11.87 -13.84
CA PHE A 16 -3.47 -11.63 -13.23
C PHE A 16 -4.53 -12.71 -13.59
N ALA A 17 -4.22 -13.59 -14.55
CA ALA A 17 -5.16 -14.52 -15.19
C ALA A 17 -5.81 -15.61 -14.30
N SER A 18 -5.60 -15.60 -12.99
CA SER A 18 -6.23 -16.51 -12.03
C SER A 18 -7.36 -15.87 -11.20
N LEU A 19 -7.68 -14.59 -11.42
CA LEU A 19 -8.75 -13.89 -10.71
C LEU A 19 -10.05 -13.91 -11.53
N THR A 20 -11.15 -14.22 -10.85
CA THR A 20 -12.52 -14.31 -11.38
C THR A 20 -13.09 -12.92 -11.70
N VAL A 21 -14.11 -12.85 -12.57
CA VAL A 21 -14.76 -11.59 -12.99
C VAL A 21 -15.37 -10.83 -11.79
N GLU A 22 -15.78 -11.54 -10.74
CA GLU A 22 -16.30 -10.95 -9.50
C GLU A 22 -15.17 -10.29 -8.66
N GLU A 23 -13.96 -10.86 -8.68
CA GLU A 23 -12.76 -10.29 -8.05
C GLU A 23 -12.18 -9.10 -8.82
N LEU A 24 -12.44 -9.01 -10.13
CA LEU A 24 -12.09 -7.88 -11.00
C LEU A 24 -12.97 -6.66 -10.71
N THR A 25 -14.28 -6.84 -10.50
CA THR A 25 -15.20 -5.73 -10.18
C THR A 25 -15.09 -5.21 -8.75
N ALA A 26 -14.50 -6.00 -7.85
CA ALA A 26 -14.19 -5.59 -6.47
C ALA A 26 -12.77 -5.00 -6.34
N ASN A 27 -11.94 -5.13 -7.37
CA ASN A 27 -10.58 -4.61 -7.44
C ASN A 27 -10.41 -3.76 -8.70
N ASP A 28 -10.95 -2.55 -8.69
CA ASP A 28 -10.34 -1.42 -9.39
C ASP A 28 -9.00 -1.07 -8.71
N ARG A 29 -8.08 -2.03 -8.64
CA ARG A 29 -6.73 -1.79 -8.14
C ARG A 29 -6.01 -0.98 -9.20
N GLU A 30 -6.07 0.33 -9.03
CA GLU A 30 -5.31 1.34 -9.79
C GLU A 30 -3.80 1.00 -9.85
N PHE A 31 -3.34 0.12 -8.96
CA PHE A 31 -1.95 -0.34 -8.87
C PHE A 31 -1.82 -1.88 -8.82
N ASN A 32 -0.89 -2.39 -9.63
CA ASN A 32 -0.58 -3.80 -9.75
C ASN A 32 0.26 -4.32 -8.57
N ILE A 33 -0.31 -5.16 -7.71
CA ILE A 33 0.38 -5.86 -6.62
C ILE A 33 0.12 -7.37 -6.72
N CYS A 34 1.19 -8.18 -6.65
CA CYS A 34 1.06 -9.64 -6.70
C CYS A 34 0.50 -10.21 -5.38
N ALA A 35 -0.08 -11.41 -5.43
CA ALA A 35 -0.68 -12.06 -4.25
C ALA A 35 0.31 -12.17 -3.08
N ASP A 36 1.55 -12.58 -3.33
CA ASP A 36 2.58 -12.67 -2.28
C ASP A 36 2.87 -11.32 -1.61
N CYS A 37 2.84 -10.24 -2.39
CA CYS A 37 3.09 -8.90 -1.87
C CYS A 37 1.89 -8.32 -1.08
N THR A 38 0.68 -8.85 -1.27
CA THR A 38 -0.49 -8.39 -0.49
C THR A 38 -0.39 -8.74 0.99
N ALA A 39 0.38 -9.78 1.36
CA ALA A 39 0.64 -10.10 2.75
C ALA A 39 1.34 -8.96 3.51
N TYR A 40 2.09 -8.09 2.82
CA TYR A 40 2.71 -6.91 3.42
C TYR A 40 1.73 -5.76 3.69
N LEU A 41 0.47 -5.89 3.30
CA LEU A 41 -0.59 -4.92 3.60
C LEU A 41 -1.42 -5.35 4.82
N ASP A 42 -1.11 -6.51 5.39
CA ASP A 42 -1.71 -6.95 6.64
C ASP A 42 -1.12 -6.12 7.80
N PRO A 43 -1.94 -5.32 8.51
CA PRO A 43 -1.46 -4.52 9.65
C PRO A 43 -0.94 -5.38 10.81
N THR A 44 -1.25 -6.67 10.84
CA THR A 44 -0.75 -7.61 11.85
C THR A 44 0.59 -8.23 11.49
N ALA A 45 1.11 -8.01 10.27
CA ALA A 45 2.42 -8.51 9.84
C ALA A 45 3.61 -7.81 10.52
N GLU A 46 3.37 -6.68 11.18
CA GLU A 46 4.39 -5.87 11.87
C GLU A 46 3.93 -5.50 13.29
N GLU A 47 4.87 -5.42 14.23
CA GLU A 47 4.56 -4.97 15.59
C GLU A 47 4.13 -3.50 15.62
N THR A 48 3.25 -3.17 16.57
CA THR A 48 2.89 -1.77 16.86
C THR A 48 4.10 -1.04 17.43
N ARG A 49 4.43 0.11 16.83
CA ARG A 49 5.55 0.95 17.25
C ARG A 49 5.04 2.19 17.97
N ASN A 50 5.83 2.66 18.92
CA ASN A 50 5.57 3.95 19.56
C ASN A 50 6.16 5.09 18.73
N CYS A 51 5.46 6.20 18.67
CA CYS A 51 5.91 7.39 17.99
C CYS A 51 7.19 7.93 18.67
N PRO A 52 8.26 8.23 17.91
CA PRO A 52 9.49 8.75 18.49
C PRO A 52 9.38 10.23 18.92
N VAL A 53 8.28 10.92 18.61
CA VAL A 53 8.05 12.32 18.98
C VAL A 53 7.34 12.45 20.32
N ASP A 54 6.27 11.68 20.54
CA ASP A 54 5.39 11.79 21.72
C ASP A 54 5.17 10.47 22.47
N GLY A 55 5.69 9.35 21.98
CA GLY A 55 5.60 8.04 22.64
C GLY A 55 4.27 7.31 22.45
N GLU A 56 3.27 7.94 21.82
CA GLU A 56 1.95 7.33 21.61
C GLU A 56 2.04 6.16 20.61
N PRO A 57 1.24 5.09 20.78
CA PRO A 57 1.21 3.98 19.84
C PRO A 57 0.73 4.46 18.48
N MET A 58 1.51 4.18 17.44
CA MET A 58 1.14 4.48 16.07
C MET A 58 0.17 3.43 15.54
N ARG A 59 -0.68 3.84 14.60
CA ARG A 59 -1.59 2.94 13.91
C ARG A 59 -1.15 2.74 12.47
N LYS A 60 -1.45 1.55 11.95
CA LYS A 60 -1.18 1.20 10.57
C LYS A 60 -2.21 1.89 9.65
N LEU A 61 -1.73 2.44 8.55
CA LEU A 61 -2.54 3.06 7.51
C LEU A 61 -2.17 2.41 6.17
N VAL A 62 -3.16 1.91 5.44
CA VAL A 62 -2.96 1.43 4.07
C VAL A 62 -3.26 2.57 3.11
N ILE A 63 -2.29 2.95 2.27
CA ILE A 63 -2.43 3.96 1.22
C ILE A 63 -2.53 3.26 -0.13
N TYR A 64 -3.56 3.62 -0.91
CA TYR A 64 -3.86 3.09 -2.25
C TYR A 64 -3.83 1.55 -2.37
N ASP A 65 -4.10 0.84 -1.27
CA ASP A 65 -4.03 -0.64 -1.21
C ASP A 65 -2.70 -1.24 -1.70
N VAL A 66 -1.58 -0.53 -1.53
CA VAL A 66 -0.24 -0.98 -1.98
C VAL A 66 0.90 -0.69 -1.02
N VAL A 67 0.69 0.19 -0.04
CA VAL A 67 1.67 0.48 1.00
C VAL A 67 0.99 0.57 2.36
N LEU A 68 1.55 -0.13 3.34
CA LEU A 68 1.21 -0.01 4.75
C LEU A 68 2.20 1.00 5.34
N ILE A 69 1.76 1.91 6.20
CA ILE A 69 2.65 2.89 6.86
C ILE A 69 2.24 3.07 8.32
N ASP A 70 3.13 3.63 9.15
CA ASP A 70 2.84 4.00 10.53
C ASP A 70 2.43 5.48 10.65
N LYS A 71 1.29 5.74 11.29
CA LYS A 71 0.80 7.11 11.57
C LYS A 71 0.54 7.31 13.05
N CYS A 72 1.14 8.36 13.61
CA CYS A 72 0.77 8.87 14.92
C CYS A 72 -0.41 9.86 14.76
N TYR A 73 -1.54 9.56 15.39
CA TYR A 73 -2.72 10.43 15.38
C TYR A 73 -2.68 11.54 16.43
N HIS A 74 -1.73 11.49 17.36
CA HIS A 74 -1.55 12.51 18.39
C HIS A 74 -0.72 13.69 17.87
N CYS A 75 0.55 13.48 17.46
CA CYS A 75 1.36 14.54 16.85
C CYS A 75 1.16 14.72 15.33
N GLY A 76 0.50 13.78 14.65
CA GLY A 76 0.29 13.82 13.19
C GLY A 76 1.47 13.29 12.35
N GLY A 77 2.52 12.76 12.99
CA GLY A 77 3.69 12.21 12.30
C GLY A 77 3.38 10.96 11.47
N VAL A 78 4.11 10.81 10.36
CA VAL A 78 4.07 9.64 9.46
C VAL A 78 5.47 9.05 9.37
N TRP A 79 5.57 7.74 9.53
CA TRP A 79 6.82 6.99 9.56
C TRP A 79 6.77 5.87 8.53
N LEU A 80 7.87 5.75 7.79
CA LEU A 80 8.00 4.85 6.65
C LEU A 80 9.16 3.90 6.90
N ASP A 81 8.93 2.62 6.62
CA ASP A 81 9.96 1.61 6.59
C ASP A 81 10.72 1.59 5.25
N ASN A 82 11.75 0.74 5.20
CA ASN A 82 12.51 0.53 3.99
C ASN A 82 11.56 0.17 2.83
N ASN A 83 11.79 0.78 1.66
CA ASN A 83 11.03 0.60 0.42
C ASN A 83 9.65 1.29 0.37
N GLU A 84 9.03 1.69 1.49
CA GLU A 84 7.69 2.28 1.46
C GLU A 84 7.64 3.64 0.75
N LEU A 85 8.62 4.51 0.99
CA LEU A 85 8.73 5.80 0.31
C LEU A 85 8.83 5.64 -1.21
N ARG A 86 9.57 4.64 -1.69
CA ARG A 86 9.72 4.35 -3.12
C ARG A 86 8.40 3.87 -3.74
N ILE A 87 7.62 3.09 -3.01
CA ILE A 87 6.29 2.66 -3.46
C ILE A 87 5.37 3.88 -3.56
N ILE A 88 5.37 4.75 -2.54
CA ILE A 88 4.60 6.00 -2.55
C ILE A 88 5.00 6.87 -3.75
N GLU A 89 6.29 7.03 -4.04
CA GLU A 89 6.76 7.80 -5.20
C GLU A 89 6.21 7.24 -6.53
N LYS A 90 6.25 5.92 -6.74
CA LYS A 90 5.69 5.27 -7.94
C LYS A 90 4.18 5.50 -8.06
N VAL A 91 3.48 5.39 -6.96
CA VAL A 91 2.01 5.50 -6.88
C VAL A 91 1.58 6.94 -7.11
N VAL A 92 2.21 7.89 -6.42
CA VAL A 92 1.93 9.32 -6.56
C VAL A 92 2.33 9.84 -7.93
N SER A 93 3.46 9.42 -8.51
CA SER A 93 3.84 9.85 -9.88
C SER A 93 2.83 9.37 -10.93
N THR A 94 2.22 8.20 -10.71
CA THR A 94 1.14 7.68 -11.56
C THR A 94 -0.16 8.47 -11.36
N ASN A 95 -0.52 8.81 -10.11
CA ASN A 95 -1.77 9.53 -9.78
C ASN A 95 -1.72 11.05 -9.97
N ALA A 96 -0.55 11.67 -9.86
CA ALA A 96 -0.35 13.10 -10.10
C ALA A 96 -0.61 13.48 -11.56
N ALA A 97 -0.46 12.53 -12.50
CA ALA A 97 -0.84 12.72 -13.90
C ALA A 97 -2.37 12.93 -14.08
N LEU A 98 -3.19 12.60 -13.08
CA LEU A 98 -4.65 12.64 -13.12
C LEU A 98 -5.28 13.67 -12.15
N GLY A 99 -4.48 14.43 -11.40
CA GLY A 99 -4.98 15.41 -10.42
C GLY A 99 -5.55 14.79 -9.13
N GLY A 100 -5.15 13.56 -8.79
CA GLY A 100 -5.67 12.80 -7.65
C GLY A 100 -5.13 13.24 -6.27
N PHE A 101 -5.92 12.99 -5.22
CA PHE A 101 -5.53 13.11 -3.82
C PHE A 101 -4.95 11.79 -3.30
N MET A 102 -4.00 11.83 -2.34
CA MET A 102 -3.55 10.65 -1.61
C MET A 102 -4.67 10.05 -0.76
N LEU A 103 -5.21 8.92 -1.20
CA LEU A 103 -6.26 8.18 -0.50
C LEU A 103 -5.64 7.09 0.38
N GLY A 104 -6.06 7.02 1.64
CA GLY A 104 -5.65 5.97 2.57
C GLY A 104 -6.77 5.64 3.55
N ARG A 105 -6.75 4.41 4.07
CA ARG A 105 -7.71 3.92 5.07
C ARG A 105 -6.98 3.47 6.34
N VAL A 106 -7.54 3.83 7.48
CA VAL A 106 -7.07 3.36 8.79
C VAL A 106 -7.47 1.90 8.94
N VAL A 107 -6.53 1.07 9.36
CA VAL A 107 -6.76 -0.33 9.65
C VAL A 107 -6.49 -0.52 11.15
N ASP A 108 -7.55 -0.81 11.90
CA ASP A 108 -7.52 -1.09 13.33
C ASP A 108 -7.52 -2.61 13.58
#